data_AF-A0A0R1RP82-F1
#
_entry.id   AF-A0A0R1RP82-F1
#
_cell.length_a   1.000
_cell.length_b   1.000
_cell.length_c   1.000
_cell.angle_alpha   90.00
_cell.angle_beta   90.00
_cell.angle_gamma   90.00
#
_symmetry.space_group_name_H-M   'P 1'
#
loop_
_entity.id
_entity.type
_entity.pdbx_description
1 polymer ?
#
loop_
_entity_poly.entity_id
_entity_poly.type
_entity_poly.pdbx_seq_one_letter_code
_entity_poly.pdbx_strand_id
1 'polypeptide(L)'
;MKEYKIENISVQKITETASITRGTFYLHYKDKQDFIDRAMNGILDDFFENVMTEVYTLAGKSYPNGINVFSMQHAFKYIEDEADAFDVLLNNPENLIFFDRLTKRVNTEINDFHEKLKDDFVEIDVPTDIQMAMIVSAELGLIKYWLQKGMIYTPRYMSSSVTKLMTQLQHDKIFFTDFFYTEA
;
A
#
# COMPACT_ATOMS: atom_id res chain seq x y z
N MET A 1 14.53 11.30 -7.55
CA MET A 1 13.56 11.72 -6.51
C MET A 1 14.21 11.94 -5.14
N LYS A 2 15.29 11.23 -4.79
CA LYS A 2 16.04 11.42 -3.52
C LYS A 2 16.57 12.84 -3.24
N GLU A 3 16.95 13.60 -4.25
CA GLU A 3 17.62 14.90 -4.08
C GLU A 3 16.73 16.13 -4.34
N TYR A 4 15.52 15.95 -4.89
CA TYR A 4 14.67 17.05 -5.33
C TYR A 4 13.19 16.74 -5.15
N LYS A 5 12.43 17.72 -4.67
CA LYS A 5 10.97 17.68 -4.66
C LYS A 5 10.43 17.38 -6.06
N ILE A 6 9.35 16.61 -6.17
CA ILE A 6 8.73 16.27 -7.47
C ILE A 6 8.39 17.53 -8.29
N GLU A 7 7.93 18.59 -7.61
CA GLU A 7 7.66 19.90 -8.20
C GLU A 7 8.90 20.56 -8.86
N ASN A 8 10.10 20.33 -8.31
CA ASN A 8 11.36 20.93 -8.74
C ASN A 8 12.09 20.12 -9.82
N ILE A 9 11.61 18.91 -10.15
CA ILE A 9 12.19 18.13 -11.25
C ILE A 9 11.80 18.82 -12.56
N SER A 10 12.77 19.26 -13.37
CA SER A 10 12.50 19.83 -14.70
C SER A 10 12.62 18.75 -15.78
N VAL A 11 11.97 18.96 -16.95
CA VAL A 11 12.17 18.08 -18.12
C VAL A 11 13.65 17.99 -18.48
N GLN A 12 14.39 19.11 -18.37
CA GLN A 12 15.83 19.13 -18.57
C GLN A 12 16.56 18.15 -17.64
N LYS A 13 16.29 18.23 -16.33
CA LYS A 13 16.91 17.33 -15.34
C LYS A 13 16.58 15.87 -15.61
N ILE A 14 15.34 15.56 -16.01
CA ILE A 14 14.92 14.21 -16.41
C ILE A 14 15.75 13.74 -17.60
N THR A 15 15.84 14.55 -18.65
CA THR A 15 16.56 14.20 -19.88
C THR A 15 18.06 14.03 -19.65
N GLU A 16 18.67 14.88 -18.81
CA GLU A 16 20.08 14.79 -18.42
C GLU A 16 20.34 13.51 -17.62
N THR A 17 19.49 13.19 -16.64
CA THR A 17 19.64 11.99 -15.80
C THR A 17 19.49 10.72 -16.64
N ALA A 18 18.52 10.69 -17.55
CA ALA A 18 18.27 9.55 -18.43
C ALA A 18 19.20 9.50 -19.67
N SER A 19 20.07 10.48 -19.86
CA SER A 19 20.94 10.59 -21.05
C SER A 19 20.18 10.55 -22.38
N ILE A 20 19.02 11.23 -22.45
CA ILE A 20 18.20 11.35 -23.66
C ILE A 20 18.01 12.81 -24.08
N THR A 21 17.53 13.05 -25.29
CA THR A 21 17.17 14.42 -25.73
C THR A 21 15.77 14.81 -25.26
N ARG A 22 15.47 16.11 -25.21
CA ARG A 22 14.10 16.60 -25.01
C ARG A 22 13.15 16.12 -26.10
N GLY A 23 13.62 16.01 -27.35
CA GLY A 23 12.82 15.46 -28.44
C GLY A 23 12.41 14.00 -28.18
N THR A 24 13.33 13.19 -27.66
CA THR A 24 13.05 11.81 -27.23
C THR A 24 12.06 11.77 -26.07
N PHE A 25 12.20 12.65 -25.08
CA PHE A 25 11.24 12.74 -23.96
C PHE A 25 9.82 13.02 -24.47
N TYR A 26 9.66 14.04 -25.32
CA TYR A 26 8.33 14.43 -25.82
C TYR A 26 7.72 13.44 -26.82
N LEU A 27 8.49 12.45 -27.30
CA LEU A 27 7.96 11.33 -28.06
C LEU A 27 7.11 10.38 -27.19
N HIS A 28 7.44 10.31 -25.90
CA HIS A 28 6.79 9.41 -24.94
C HIS A 28 5.88 10.11 -23.95
N TYR A 29 6.15 11.38 -23.63
CA TYR A 29 5.44 12.12 -22.59
C TYR A 29 5.00 13.50 -23.08
N LYS A 30 3.75 13.86 -22.81
CA LYS A 30 3.21 15.18 -23.21
C LYS A 30 3.96 16.32 -22.51
N ASP A 31 4.19 16.14 -21.22
CA ASP A 31 4.89 17.10 -20.37
C ASP A 31 5.45 16.40 -19.12
N LYS A 32 5.95 17.21 -18.18
CA LYS A 32 6.46 16.74 -16.89
C LYS A 32 5.39 16.00 -16.08
N GLN A 33 4.17 16.51 -16.06
CA GLN A 33 3.10 15.96 -15.22
C GLN A 33 2.69 14.58 -15.76
N ASP A 34 2.55 14.44 -17.07
CA ASP A 34 2.28 13.15 -17.73
C ASP A 34 3.37 12.11 -17.43
N PHE A 35 4.65 12.51 -17.44
CA PHE A 35 5.75 11.64 -17.01
C PHE A 35 5.61 11.20 -15.55
N ILE A 36 5.38 12.13 -14.64
CA ILE A 36 5.21 11.84 -13.21
C ILE A 36 4.02 10.91 -12.98
N ASP A 37 2.89 11.17 -13.62
CA ASP A 37 1.67 10.37 -13.48
C ASP A 37 1.88 8.93 -13.97
N ARG A 38 2.52 8.78 -15.13
CA ARG A 38 2.85 7.45 -15.69
C ARG A 38 3.88 6.72 -14.84
N ALA A 39 4.88 7.42 -14.31
CA ALA A 39 5.88 6.82 -13.43
C ALA A 39 5.24 6.34 -12.11
N MET A 40 4.39 7.16 -11.48
CA MET A 40 3.68 6.76 -10.26
C MET A 40 2.75 5.57 -10.50
N ASN A 41 2.01 5.57 -11.61
CA ASN A 41 1.15 4.44 -11.95
C ASN A 41 1.98 3.18 -12.20
N GLY A 42 3.09 3.28 -12.95
CA GLY A 42 3.98 2.13 -13.18
C GLY A 42 4.58 1.56 -11.90
N ILE A 43 4.98 2.41 -10.94
CA ILE A 43 5.46 1.96 -9.62
C ILE A 43 4.36 1.25 -8.84
N LEU A 44 3.12 1.76 -8.90
CA LEU A 44 1.99 1.11 -8.25
C LEU A 44 1.64 -0.22 -8.92
N ASP A 45 1.59 -0.26 -10.25
CA ASP A 45 1.28 -1.47 -11.01
C ASP A 45 2.31 -2.57 -10.67
N ASP A 46 3.61 -2.26 -10.72
CA ASP A 46 4.69 -3.18 -10.34
C ASP A 46 4.58 -3.62 -8.87
N PHE A 47 4.28 -2.70 -7.95
CA PHE A 47 4.02 -3.04 -6.55
C PHE A 47 2.86 -4.04 -6.41
N PHE A 48 1.70 -3.76 -7.03
CA PHE A 48 0.52 -4.62 -6.93
C PHE A 48 0.71 -5.99 -7.62
N GLU A 49 1.47 -6.05 -8.71
CA GLU A 49 1.86 -7.31 -9.36
C GLU A 49 2.69 -8.21 -8.42
N ASN A 50 3.50 -7.64 -7.54
CA ASN A 50 4.37 -8.39 -6.63
C ASN A 50 3.71 -8.74 -5.28
N VAL A 51 2.72 -7.96 -4.83
CA VAL A 51 2.11 -8.15 -3.48
C VAL A 51 0.77 -8.86 -3.51
N MET A 52 0.05 -8.84 -4.63
CA MET A 52 -1.19 -9.60 -4.77
C MET A 52 -0.87 -11.06 -5.03
N THR A 53 -1.46 -11.96 -4.26
CA THR A 53 -1.30 -13.40 -4.41
C THR A 53 -2.64 -14.09 -4.47
N GLU A 54 -2.74 -15.13 -5.28
CA GLU A 54 -3.92 -15.97 -5.32
C GLU A 54 -3.83 -17.06 -4.24
N VAL A 55 -4.91 -17.26 -3.49
CA VAL A 55 -5.06 -18.34 -2.51
C VAL A 55 -6.32 -19.14 -2.78
N TYR A 56 -6.27 -20.44 -2.47
CA TYR A 56 -7.36 -21.39 -2.70
C TYR A 56 -8.02 -21.86 -1.41
N THR A 57 -7.49 -21.42 -0.27
CA THR A 57 -8.04 -21.74 1.05
C THR A 57 -7.89 -20.52 1.94
N LEU A 58 -8.99 -20.11 2.59
CA LEU A 58 -9.02 -18.98 3.51
C LEU A 58 -10.01 -19.29 4.64
N ALA A 59 -9.61 -19.02 5.88
CA ALA A 59 -10.42 -19.29 7.08
C ALA A 59 -11.01 -20.72 7.14
N GLY A 60 -10.28 -21.72 6.64
CA GLY A 60 -10.72 -23.12 6.60
C GLY A 60 -11.74 -23.46 5.50
N LYS A 61 -12.12 -22.50 4.65
CA LYS A 61 -12.96 -22.71 3.46
C LYS A 61 -12.12 -22.83 2.20
N SER A 62 -12.57 -23.64 1.25
CA SER A 62 -11.93 -23.85 -0.05
C SER A 62 -12.58 -22.99 -1.13
N TYR A 63 -11.76 -22.37 -1.97
CA TYR A 63 -12.17 -21.48 -3.06
C TYR A 63 -11.56 -21.95 -4.38
N PRO A 64 -12.24 -22.84 -5.14
CA PRO A 64 -11.68 -23.47 -6.34
C PRO A 64 -11.29 -22.49 -7.46
N ASN A 65 -11.92 -21.31 -7.50
CA ASN A 65 -11.66 -20.28 -8.51
C ASN A 65 -10.57 -19.28 -8.07
N GLY A 66 -9.91 -19.53 -6.94
CA GLY A 66 -8.90 -18.63 -6.38
C GLY A 66 -9.49 -17.35 -5.79
N ILE A 67 -8.78 -16.78 -4.82
CA ILE A 67 -9.05 -15.44 -4.28
C ILE A 67 -7.75 -14.66 -4.28
N ASN A 68 -7.77 -13.45 -4.81
CA ASN A 68 -6.64 -12.53 -4.68
C ASN A 68 -6.64 -11.91 -3.29
N VAL A 69 -5.49 -11.99 -2.62
CA VAL A 69 -5.25 -11.38 -1.31
C VAL A 69 -3.99 -10.55 -1.34
N PHE A 70 -3.94 -9.52 -0.50
CA PHE A 70 -2.77 -8.67 -0.32
C PHE A 70 -1.79 -9.33 0.66
N SER A 71 -0.59 -9.69 0.20
CA SER A 71 0.45 -10.30 1.03
C SER A 71 1.27 -9.22 1.75
N MET A 72 1.04 -9.03 3.05
CA MET A 72 1.84 -8.11 3.86
C MET A 72 3.33 -8.47 3.87
N GLN A 73 3.67 -9.76 3.79
CA GLN A 73 5.07 -10.18 3.69
C GLN A 73 5.72 -9.73 2.38
N HIS A 74 5.02 -9.89 1.25
CA HIS A 74 5.53 -9.42 -0.04
C HIS A 74 5.60 -7.91 -0.07
N ALA A 75 4.61 -7.21 0.51
CA ALA A 75 4.61 -5.76 0.60
C ALA A 75 5.81 -5.22 1.38
N PHE A 76 6.06 -5.72 2.59
CA PHE A 76 7.23 -5.31 3.36
C PHE A 76 8.54 -5.66 2.62
N LYS A 77 8.62 -6.82 1.95
CA LYS A 77 9.81 -7.20 1.22
C LYS A 77 10.07 -6.29 0.01
N TYR A 78 9.06 -6.05 -0.81
CA TYR A 78 9.17 -5.18 -1.97
C TYR A 78 9.57 -3.75 -1.55
N ILE A 79 8.96 -3.24 -0.49
CA ILE A 79 9.28 -1.92 0.06
C ILE A 79 10.71 -1.87 0.62
N GLU A 80 11.22 -2.96 1.20
CA GLU A 80 12.63 -3.05 1.61
C GLU A 80 13.57 -2.97 0.40
N ASP A 81 13.26 -3.73 -0.66
CA ASP A 81 14.06 -3.80 -1.88
C ASP A 81 14.06 -2.44 -2.63
N GLU A 82 12.95 -1.69 -2.57
CA GLU A 82 12.74 -0.38 -3.21
C GLU A 82 12.71 0.80 -2.22
N ALA A 83 13.35 0.65 -1.06
CA ALA A 83 13.20 1.55 0.09
C ALA A 83 13.51 3.02 -0.23
N ASP A 84 14.51 3.27 -1.07
CA ASP A 84 14.89 4.61 -1.51
C ASP A 84 13.75 5.34 -2.24
N ALA A 85 12.99 4.61 -3.05
CA ALA A 85 11.85 5.17 -3.76
C ALA A 85 10.66 5.34 -2.80
N PHE A 86 10.34 4.31 -2.02
CA PHE A 86 9.18 4.32 -1.13
C PHE A 86 9.32 5.31 0.04
N ASP A 87 10.53 5.54 0.55
CA ASP A 87 10.77 6.59 1.54
C ASP A 87 10.40 7.97 0.97
N VAL A 88 10.85 8.29 -0.24
CA VAL A 88 10.51 9.57 -0.89
C VAL A 88 9.02 9.66 -1.22
N LEU A 89 8.39 8.56 -1.63
CA LEU A 89 7.00 8.55 -2.06
C LEU A 89 6.00 8.55 -0.89
N LEU A 90 6.35 7.96 0.26
CA LEU A 90 5.43 7.81 1.41
C LEU A 90 5.73 8.74 2.59
N ASN A 91 6.99 9.14 2.79
CA ASN A 91 7.40 9.98 3.92
C ASN A 91 7.54 11.46 3.60
N ASN A 92 7.62 11.84 2.32
CA ASN A 92 7.64 13.24 1.96
C ASN A 92 6.23 13.86 2.06
N PRO A 93 5.99 14.84 2.96
CA PRO A 93 4.68 15.49 3.12
C PRO A 93 4.20 16.20 1.85
N GLU A 94 5.08 16.46 0.89
CA GLU A 94 4.74 17.10 -0.38
C GLU A 94 4.30 16.11 -1.46
N ASN A 95 4.46 14.80 -1.21
CA ASN A 95 4.10 13.72 -2.13
C ASN A 95 2.80 13.00 -1.72
N LEU A 96 1.82 13.74 -1.19
CA LEU A 96 0.52 13.18 -0.76
C LEU A 96 -0.20 12.42 -1.89
N ILE A 97 -0.02 12.87 -3.14
CA ILE A 97 -0.67 12.28 -4.32
C ILE A 97 -0.33 10.79 -4.47
N PHE A 98 0.90 10.36 -4.18
CA PHE A 98 1.25 8.94 -4.29
C PHE A 98 0.56 8.12 -3.20
N PHE A 99 0.57 8.61 -1.96
CA PHE A 99 -0.12 7.96 -0.84
C PHE A 99 -1.64 7.85 -1.08
N ASP A 100 -2.26 8.90 -1.64
CA ASP A 100 -3.68 8.88 -1.99
C ASP A 100 -3.99 7.85 -3.09
N ARG A 101 -3.13 7.74 -4.11
CA ARG A 101 -3.28 6.73 -5.16
C ARG A 101 -3.09 5.31 -4.64
N LEU A 102 -2.08 5.08 -3.79
CA LEU A 102 -1.87 3.80 -3.12
C LEU A 102 -3.09 3.43 -2.28
N THR A 103 -3.56 4.34 -1.43
CA THR A 103 -4.75 4.14 -0.58
C THR A 103 -5.98 3.83 -1.42
N LYS A 104 -6.20 4.56 -2.51
CA LYS A 104 -7.30 4.31 -3.44
C LYS A 104 -7.20 2.92 -4.07
N ARG A 105 -6.01 2.49 -4.49
CA ARG A 105 -5.82 1.17 -5.10
C ARG A 105 -6.05 0.05 -4.08
N VAL A 106 -5.50 0.16 -2.87
CA VAL A 106 -5.78 -0.80 -1.78
C VAL A 106 -7.28 -0.89 -1.50
N ASN A 107 -7.98 0.26 -1.45
CA ASN A 107 -9.43 0.30 -1.29
C ASN A 107 -10.17 -0.40 -2.44
N THR A 108 -9.71 -0.31 -3.68
CA THR A 108 -10.29 -1.07 -4.79
C THR A 108 -10.08 -2.58 -4.59
N GLU A 109 -8.86 -3.02 -4.29
CA GLU A 109 -8.56 -4.45 -4.11
C GLU A 109 -9.34 -5.08 -2.93
N ILE A 110 -9.47 -4.36 -1.80
CA ILE A 110 -10.23 -4.87 -0.64
C ILE A 110 -11.74 -4.88 -0.89
N ASN A 111 -12.27 -3.93 -1.67
CA ASN A 111 -13.67 -3.95 -2.10
C ASN A 111 -13.95 -5.14 -3.02
N ASP A 112 -13.06 -5.41 -3.99
CA ASP A 112 -13.18 -6.56 -4.88
C ASP A 112 -13.10 -7.89 -4.11
N PHE A 113 -12.23 -7.96 -3.09
CA PHE A 113 -12.16 -9.09 -2.16
C PHE A 113 -13.47 -9.26 -1.38
N HIS A 114 -14.02 -8.17 -0.84
CA HIS A 114 -15.29 -8.20 -0.12
C HIS A 114 -16.45 -8.66 -0.99
N GLU A 115 -16.63 -8.09 -2.18
CA GLU A 115 -17.75 -8.48 -3.06
C GLU A 115 -17.67 -9.95 -3.51
N LYS A 116 -16.46 -10.49 -3.71
CA LYS A 116 -16.28 -11.92 -4.04
C LYS A 116 -16.67 -12.88 -2.93
N LEU A 117 -16.61 -12.41 -1.68
CA LEU A 117 -16.79 -13.24 -0.48
C LEU A 117 -17.96 -12.77 0.38
N LYS A 118 -18.81 -11.90 -0.14
CA LYS A 118 -19.84 -11.19 0.61
C LYS A 118 -20.68 -12.10 1.51
N ASP A 119 -21.05 -13.28 1.02
CA ASP A 119 -21.86 -14.27 1.75
C ASP A 119 -21.08 -15.00 2.87
N ASP A 120 -19.75 -14.95 2.84
CA ASP A 120 -18.86 -15.56 3.81
C ASP A 120 -18.37 -14.59 4.90
N PHE A 121 -18.59 -13.29 4.73
CA PHE A 121 -18.18 -12.26 5.69
C PHE A 121 -19.02 -12.32 6.98
N VAL A 122 -18.37 -12.05 8.11
CA VAL A 122 -19.06 -11.89 9.39
C VAL A 122 -19.78 -10.55 9.38
N GLU A 123 -21.09 -10.56 9.62
CA GLU A 123 -21.86 -9.33 9.79
C GLU A 123 -21.67 -8.81 11.22
N ILE A 124 -21.28 -7.55 11.33
CA ILE A 124 -21.19 -6.81 12.59
C ILE A 124 -21.97 -5.49 12.43
N ASP A 125 -22.38 -4.88 13.54
CA ASP A 125 -23.12 -3.61 13.56
C ASP A 125 -22.18 -2.40 13.32
N VAL A 126 -21.41 -2.47 12.24
CA VAL A 126 -20.49 -1.43 11.77
C VAL A 126 -20.54 -1.40 10.24
N PRO A 127 -20.77 -0.24 9.60
CA PRO A 127 -20.74 -0.12 8.14
C PRO A 127 -19.43 -0.64 7.52
N THR A 128 -19.54 -1.39 6.41
CA THR A 128 -18.39 -2.02 5.72
C THR A 128 -17.31 -1.00 5.31
N ASP A 129 -17.71 0.20 4.88
CA ASP A 129 -16.79 1.27 4.50
C ASP A 129 -15.95 1.77 5.69
N ILE A 130 -16.56 1.85 6.89
CA ILE A 130 -15.84 2.18 8.13
C ILE A 130 -14.85 1.06 8.49
N GLN A 131 -15.26 -0.20 8.36
CA GLN A 131 -14.36 -1.35 8.61
C GLN A 131 -13.15 -1.33 7.67
N MET A 132 -13.38 -1.10 6.37
CA MET A 132 -12.33 -1.00 5.35
C MET A 132 -11.42 0.21 5.60
N ALA A 133 -11.98 1.37 5.91
CA ALA A 133 -11.20 2.56 6.21
C ALA A 133 -10.25 2.33 7.40
N MET A 134 -10.74 1.65 8.45
CA MET A 134 -9.93 1.31 9.63
C MET A 134 -8.77 0.38 9.26
N ILE A 135 -9.05 -0.75 8.59
CA ILE A 135 -8.02 -1.75 8.29
C ILE A 135 -6.97 -1.21 7.31
N VAL A 136 -7.38 -0.50 6.26
CA VAL A 136 -6.46 0.09 5.28
C VAL A 136 -5.58 1.16 5.92
N SER A 137 -6.15 1.99 6.79
CA SER A 137 -5.39 3.01 7.51
C SER A 137 -4.36 2.40 8.47
N ALA A 138 -4.73 1.31 9.16
CA ALA A 138 -3.83 0.62 10.07
C ALA A 138 -2.63 0.02 9.34
N GLU A 139 -2.86 -0.70 8.23
CA GLU A 139 -1.80 -1.36 7.46
C GLU A 139 -0.85 -0.35 6.78
N LEU A 140 -1.40 0.66 6.10
CA LEU A 140 -0.59 1.70 5.45
C LEU A 140 0.14 2.58 6.47
N GLY A 141 -0.50 2.86 7.60
CA GLY A 141 0.12 3.58 8.72
C GLY A 141 1.32 2.81 9.29
N LEU A 142 1.21 1.49 9.42
CA LEU A 142 2.30 0.64 9.91
C LEU A 142 3.47 0.58 8.91
N ILE A 143 3.19 0.45 7.61
CA ILE A 143 4.21 0.51 6.56
C ILE A 143 4.98 1.84 6.63
N LYS A 144 4.26 2.95 6.73
CA LYS A 144 4.86 4.28 6.84
C LYS A 144 5.71 4.42 8.11
N TYR A 145 5.19 3.98 9.25
CA TYR A 145 5.94 3.96 10.51
C TYR A 145 7.25 3.16 10.38
N TRP A 146 7.19 1.96 9.79
CA TRP A 146 8.35 1.10 9.63
C TRP A 146 9.43 1.74 8.75
N LEU A 147 9.05 2.36 7.62
CA LEU A 147 9.94 3.14 6.77
C LEU A 147 10.58 4.31 7.53
N GLN A 148 9.78 5.11 8.25
CA GLN A 148 10.28 6.26 9.03
C GLN A 148 11.27 5.88 10.13
N LYS A 149 11.17 4.65 10.65
CA LYS A 149 12.11 4.11 11.63
C LYS A 149 13.34 3.46 10.99
N GLY A 150 13.54 3.61 9.68
CA GLY A 150 14.69 3.06 8.97
C GLY A 150 14.63 1.54 8.84
N MET A 151 13.43 0.96 8.86
CA MET A 151 13.19 -0.47 8.67
C MET A 151 14.00 -1.37 9.61
N ILE A 152 14.16 -0.98 10.88
CA ILE A 152 14.96 -1.72 11.88
C ILE A 152 14.50 -3.17 12.12
N TYR A 153 13.29 -3.52 11.68
CA TYR A 153 12.74 -4.88 11.75
C TYR A 153 12.68 -5.48 10.35
N THR A 154 12.97 -6.78 10.24
CA THR A 154 12.89 -7.46 8.95
C THR A 154 11.45 -7.55 8.43
N PRO A 155 11.24 -7.65 7.09
CA PRO A 155 9.91 -7.83 6.51
C PRO A 155 9.12 -9.00 7.12
N ARG A 156 9.82 -10.12 7.38
CA ARG A 156 9.22 -11.29 8.01
C ARG A 156 8.75 -11.01 9.43
N TYR A 157 9.52 -10.24 10.20
CA TYR A 157 9.12 -9.85 11.55
C TYR A 157 7.90 -8.92 11.51
N MET A 158 7.89 -7.95 10.60
CA MET A 158 6.77 -7.02 10.42
C MET A 158 5.49 -7.75 10.03
N SER A 159 5.52 -8.60 9.00
CA SER A 159 4.34 -9.37 8.58
C SER A 159 3.84 -10.31 9.68
N SER A 160 4.74 -10.99 10.38
CA SER A 160 4.38 -11.84 11.52
C SER A 160 3.76 -11.04 12.68
N SER A 161 4.21 -9.80 12.88
CA SER A 161 3.66 -8.91 13.92
C SER A 161 2.26 -8.46 13.56
N VAL A 162 2.00 -8.10 12.30
CA VAL A 162 0.65 -7.81 11.80
C VAL A 162 -0.28 -8.99 12.05
N THR A 163 0.10 -10.20 11.65
CA THR A 163 -0.74 -11.40 11.87
C THR A 163 -1.05 -11.63 13.35
N LYS A 164 -0.07 -11.42 14.25
CA LYS A 164 -0.30 -11.56 15.70
C LYS A 164 -1.25 -10.50 16.25
N LEU A 165 -1.12 -9.24 15.81
CA LEU A 165 -1.99 -8.16 16.24
C LEU A 165 -3.42 -8.38 15.74
N MET A 166 -3.60 -8.76 14.47
CA MET A 166 -4.91 -9.02 13.89
C MET A 166 -5.63 -10.22 14.54
N THR A 167 -4.89 -11.28 14.92
CA THR A 167 -5.48 -12.40 15.65
C THR A 167 -5.81 -12.06 17.09
N GLN A 168 -5.06 -11.15 17.74
CA GLN A 168 -5.38 -10.68 19.09
C GLN A 168 -6.63 -9.81 19.16
N LEU A 169 -6.93 -9.05 18.10
CA LEU A 169 -8.19 -8.30 17.96
C LEU A 169 -9.44 -9.19 17.94
N GLN A 170 -9.29 -10.52 17.87
CA GLN A 170 -10.38 -11.49 17.84
C GLN A 170 -10.78 -12.02 19.25
N HIS A 171 -10.40 -11.37 20.37
CA HIS A 171 -10.50 -11.98 21.71
C HIS A 171 -10.88 -11.09 22.91
N ASP A 172 -11.39 -11.76 23.97
CA ASP A 172 -11.92 -11.29 25.27
C ASP A 172 -10.89 -10.66 26.27
N LYS A 173 -9.82 -9.99 25.80
CA LYS A 173 -8.81 -9.34 26.67
C LYS A 173 -8.49 -7.92 26.23
N ILE A 174 -8.14 -7.07 27.21
CA ILE A 174 -7.78 -5.66 26.99
C ILE A 174 -6.62 -5.54 25.99
N PHE A 175 -6.81 -4.66 25.01
CA PHE A 175 -5.98 -4.40 23.85
C PHE A 175 -5.86 -2.88 23.60
N PHE A 176 -5.04 -2.45 22.63
CA PHE A 176 -4.91 -1.03 22.28
C PHE A 176 -6.22 -0.42 21.78
N THR A 177 -7.16 -1.23 21.30
CA THR A 177 -8.51 -0.76 20.97
C THR A 177 -9.29 -0.33 22.20
N ASP A 178 -9.09 -0.95 23.36
CA ASP A 178 -9.71 -0.53 24.63
C ASP A 178 -9.21 0.82 25.15
N PHE A 179 -8.09 1.32 24.60
CA PHE A 179 -7.66 2.70 24.84
C PHE A 179 -8.66 3.71 24.25
N PHE A 180 -9.27 3.38 23.11
CA PHE A 180 -10.32 4.18 22.47
C PHE A 180 -11.69 3.75 23.00
N TYR A 181 -11.95 4.07 24.28
CA TYR A 181 -13.26 3.89 24.90
C TYR A 181 -14.25 4.94 24.39
N THR A 182 -15.44 4.52 23.97
CA THR A 182 -16.55 5.44 23.62
C THR A 182 -17.69 5.18 24.60
N GLU A 183 -18.09 6.19 25.38
CA GLU A 183 -19.30 6.10 26.21
C GLU A 183 -20.55 6.02 25.31
N ALA A 184 -21.53 5.20 25.74
CA ALA A 184 -22.82 5.05 25.08
C ALA A 184 -23.72 6.27 25.26
#